data_AF-A0A943DN18-F1
#
_entry.id   AF-A0A943DN18-F1
#
_cell.length_a   1.000
_cell.length_b   1.000
_cell.length_c   1.000
_cell.angle_alpha   90.00
_cell.angle_beta   90.00
_cell.angle_gamma   90.00
#
_symmetry.space_group_name_H-M   'P 1'
#
loop_
_entity.id
_entity.type
_entity.pdbx_description
1 polymer ?
#
loop_
_entity_poly.entity_id
_entity_poly.type
_entity_poly.pdbx_seq_one_letter_code
_entity_poly.pdbx_strand_id
1 'polypeptide(L)'
;MSKENKETNLRTLDQKEMGRRVRNRREAKNLSREELAESLGVSPQFVADIEYGNKGVSIKRLYLMCQVLDVTADYLLAGNIYSRDEDEEAIKVCEEIMGLLQKCDAKQLQGIREIAEIYADGVRTK
;
A
#
# COMPACT_ATOMS: atom_id res chain seq x y z
N MET A 1 -39.65 -20.89 -4.42
CA MET A 1 -38.37 -20.71 -3.72
C MET A 1 -37.37 -20.08 -4.67
N SER A 2 -37.44 -18.77 -4.81
CA SER A 2 -36.48 -17.94 -5.54
C SER A 2 -35.17 -17.93 -4.76
N LYS A 3 -34.09 -18.39 -5.39
CA LYS A 3 -32.74 -18.19 -4.85
C LYS A 3 -32.41 -16.71 -5.04
N GLU A 4 -32.43 -15.94 -3.95
CA GLU A 4 -31.87 -14.59 -3.92
C GLU A 4 -30.38 -14.67 -4.29
N ASN A 5 -30.03 -14.01 -5.40
CA ASN A 5 -28.66 -13.70 -5.75
C ASN A 5 -28.15 -12.70 -4.70
N LYS A 6 -27.27 -13.13 -3.79
CA LYS A 6 -26.46 -12.20 -3.00
C LYS A 6 -25.55 -11.46 -3.97
N GLU A 7 -25.88 -10.22 -4.30
CA GLU A 7 -24.95 -9.28 -4.92
C GLU A 7 -23.72 -9.13 -4.02
N THR A 8 -22.63 -9.77 -4.41
CA THR A 8 -21.32 -9.59 -3.78
C THR A 8 -20.81 -8.19 -4.11
N ASN A 9 -20.84 -7.30 -3.11
CA ASN A 9 -20.28 -5.95 -3.17
C ASN A 9 -18.74 -6.00 -3.12
N LEU A 10 -18.12 -6.53 -4.18
CA LEU A 10 -16.66 -6.65 -4.31
C LEU A 10 -16.10 -5.44 -5.07
N ARG A 11 -15.05 -4.81 -4.51
CA ARG A 11 -14.34 -3.72 -5.18
C ARG A 11 -13.43 -4.25 -6.29
N THR A 12 -13.34 -3.52 -7.39
CA THR A 12 -12.42 -3.84 -8.50
C THR A 12 -11.05 -3.23 -8.26
N LEU A 13 -9.99 -3.90 -8.70
CA LEU A 13 -8.62 -3.36 -8.62
C LEU A 13 -8.46 -2.14 -9.53
N ASP A 14 -8.07 -1.00 -8.95
CA ASP A 14 -7.63 0.17 -9.71
C ASP A 14 -6.16 0.00 -10.13
N GLN A 15 -5.95 -0.43 -11.38
CA GLN A 15 -4.62 -0.63 -11.94
C GLN A 15 -3.83 0.66 -12.11
N LYS A 16 -4.48 1.81 -12.31
CA LYS A 16 -3.79 3.10 -12.44
C LYS A 16 -3.24 3.55 -11.10
N GLU A 17 -4.02 3.40 -10.04
CA GLU A 17 -3.57 3.70 -8.69
C GLU A 17 -2.46 2.73 -8.22
N MET A 18 -2.60 1.44 -8.54
CA MET A 18 -1.51 0.48 -8.31
C MET A 18 -0.22 0.92 -9.04
N GLY A 19 -0.32 1.27 -10.32
CA GLY A 19 0.80 1.75 -11.13
C GLY A 19 1.45 3.01 -10.56
N ARG A 20 0.66 3.97 -10.08
CA ARG A 20 1.13 5.16 -9.37
C ARG A 20 1.93 4.81 -8.13
N ARG A 21 1.44 3.88 -7.30
CA ARG A 21 2.16 3.44 -6.09
C ARG A 21 3.48 2.76 -6.41
N VAL A 22 3.52 1.91 -7.44
CA VAL A 22 4.77 1.30 -7.94
C VAL A 22 5.77 2.39 -8.33
N ARG A 23 5.33 3.36 -9.13
CA ARG A 23 6.18 4.49 -9.57
C ARG A 23 6.71 5.30 -8.40
N ASN A 24 5.83 5.71 -7.49
CA ASN A 24 6.21 6.53 -6.33
C ASN A 24 7.26 5.82 -5.47
N ARG A 25 7.09 4.51 -5.23
CA ARG A 25 8.07 3.73 -4.46
C ARG A 25 9.39 3.54 -5.20
N ARG A 26 9.35 3.32 -6.52
CA ARG A 26 10.56 3.25 -7.34
C ARG A 26 11.36 4.55 -7.25
N GLU A 27 10.69 5.69 -7.45
CA GLU A 27 11.30 7.02 -7.40
C GLU A 27 11.80 7.37 -5.99
N ALA A 28 11.07 7.01 -4.93
CA ALA A 28 11.53 7.18 -3.55
C ALA A 28 12.80 6.38 -3.21
N LYS A 29 13.05 5.27 -3.93
CA LYS A 29 14.29 4.48 -3.83
C LYS A 29 15.37 4.95 -4.82
N ASN A 30 15.14 6.03 -5.57
CA ASN A 30 16.01 6.55 -6.62
C ASN A 30 16.34 5.55 -7.73
N LEU A 31 15.42 4.61 -8.01
CA LEU A 31 15.59 3.63 -9.07
C LEU A 31 15.05 4.18 -10.40
N SER A 32 15.79 3.98 -11.49
CA SER A 32 15.28 4.10 -12.85
C SER A 32 14.34 2.94 -13.22
N ARG A 33 13.59 3.07 -14.31
CA ARG A 33 12.73 1.97 -14.79
C ARG A 33 13.56 0.79 -15.26
N GLU A 34 14.74 1.08 -15.80
CA GLU A 34 15.72 0.13 -16.27
C GLU A 34 16.23 -0.74 -15.11
N GLU A 35 16.62 -0.12 -13.99
CA GLU A 35 17.10 -0.85 -12.80
C GLU A 35 16.00 -1.71 -12.15
N LEU A 36 14.76 -1.20 -12.09
CA LEU A 36 13.64 -2.01 -11.61
C LEU A 36 13.33 -3.17 -12.57
N ALA A 37 13.39 -2.93 -13.88
CA ALA A 37 13.14 -3.94 -14.89
C ALA A 37 14.18 -5.06 -14.84
N GLU A 38 15.46 -4.71 -14.69
CA GLU A 38 16.57 -5.64 -14.51
C GLU A 38 16.35 -6.52 -13.27
N SER A 39 16.03 -5.90 -12.13
CA SER A 39 15.74 -6.61 -10.87
C SER A 39 14.57 -7.59 -10.99
N LEU A 40 13.58 -7.29 -11.85
CA LEU A 40 12.40 -8.11 -12.08
C LEU A 40 12.55 -9.11 -13.25
N GLY A 41 13.67 -9.07 -13.99
CA GLY A 41 13.88 -9.87 -15.19
C GLY A 41 12.85 -9.58 -16.29
N VAL A 42 12.54 -8.31 -16.53
CA VAL A 42 11.56 -7.84 -17.53
C VAL A 42 12.12 -6.68 -18.36
N SER A 43 11.37 -6.20 -19.35
CA SER A 43 11.76 -5.02 -20.12
C SER A 43 11.41 -3.71 -19.40
N PRO A 44 12.17 -2.61 -19.62
CA PRO A 44 11.81 -1.28 -19.11
C PRO A 44 10.42 -0.82 -19.56
N GLN A 45 10.01 -1.19 -20.78
CA GLN A 45 8.66 -0.92 -21.29
C GLN A 45 7.58 -1.65 -20.47
N PHE A 46 7.84 -2.88 -20.01
CA PHE A 46 6.89 -3.58 -19.15
C PHE A 46 6.71 -2.87 -17.80
N VAL A 47 7.80 -2.35 -17.22
CA VAL A 47 7.71 -1.51 -16.01
C VAL A 47 6.91 -0.24 -16.28
N ALA A 48 7.16 0.45 -17.39
CA ALA A 48 6.38 1.62 -17.78
C ALA A 48 4.88 1.28 -17.93
N ASP A 49 4.54 0.18 -18.61
CA ASP A 49 3.16 -0.27 -18.78
C ASP A 49 2.46 -0.55 -17.44
N ILE A 50 3.18 -1.11 -16.45
CA ILE A 50 2.65 -1.30 -15.09
C ILE A 50 2.40 0.05 -14.44
N GLU A 51 3.38 0.97 -14.48
CA GLU A 51 3.27 2.28 -13.84
C GLU A 51 2.13 3.14 -14.40
N TYR A 52 1.84 2.99 -15.70
CA TYR A 52 0.72 3.67 -16.35
C TYR A 52 -0.63 2.95 -16.15
N GLY A 53 -0.64 1.75 -15.55
CA GLY A 53 -1.83 0.92 -15.38
C GLY A 53 -2.31 0.26 -16.68
N ASN A 54 -1.45 0.16 -17.69
CA ASN A 54 -1.76 -0.45 -18.99
C ASN A 54 -1.64 -1.98 -18.96
N LYS A 55 -0.85 -2.53 -18.02
CA LYS A 55 -0.67 -3.97 -17.81
C LYS A 55 -0.70 -4.33 -16.34
N GLY A 56 -1.33 -5.47 -16.05
CA GLY A 56 -1.20 -6.13 -14.75
C GLY A 56 0.12 -6.89 -14.61
N VAL A 57 0.35 -7.41 -13.42
CA VAL A 57 1.50 -8.26 -13.08
C VAL A 57 1.05 -9.63 -12.63
N SER A 58 1.82 -10.67 -12.94
CA SER A 58 1.64 -11.99 -12.33
C SER A 58 1.94 -11.92 -10.83
N ILE A 59 1.30 -12.76 -10.02
CA ILE A 59 1.53 -12.82 -8.56
C ILE A 59 3.01 -13.05 -8.19
N LYS A 60 3.73 -13.87 -8.98
CA LYS A 60 5.18 -14.09 -8.81
C LYS A 60 5.97 -12.78 -8.94
N ARG A 61 5.65 -11.97 -9.94
CA ARG A 61 6.31 -10.66 -10.17
C ARG A 61 5.89 -9.62 -9.15
N LEU A 62 4.63 -9.63 -8.70
CA LEU A 62 4.17 -8.79 -7.60
C LEU A 62 5.01 -9.06 -6.34
N TYR A 63 5.22 -10.33 -5.99
CA TYR A 63 6.04 -10.72 -4.85
C TYR A 63 7.49 -10.19 -4.96
N LEU A 64 8.14 -10.37 -6.11
CA LEU A 64 9.49 -9.83 -6.35
C LEU A 64 9.52 -8.30 -6.29
N MET A 65 8.50 -7.64 -6.86
CA MET A 65 8.38 -6.19 -6.86
C MET A 65 8.22 -5.63 -5.45
N CYS A 66 7.44 -6.30 -4.58
CA CYS A 66 7.34 -5.96 -3.16
C CYS A 66 8.71 -5.98 -2.46
N GLN A 67 9.56 -6.97 -2.77
CA GLN A 67 10.89 -7.08 -2.17
C GLN A 67 11.84 -5.97 -2.66
N VAL A 68 11.85 -5.68 -3.97
CA VAL A 68 12.71 -4.64 -4.55
C VAL A 68 12.28 -3.25 -4.06
N LEU A 69 10.96 -2.99 -4.02
CA LEU A 69 10.39 -1.70 -3.62
C LEU A 69 10.21 -1.54 -2.11
N ASP A 70 10.52 -2.57 -1.33
CA ASP A 70 10.42 -2.61 0.13
C ASP A 70 9.04 -2.15 0.61
N VAL A 71 8.00 -2.87 0.17
CA VAL A 71 6.58 -2.63 0.48
C VAL A 71 5.79 -3.93 0.49
N THR A 72 4.60 -3.91 1.10
CA THR A 72 3.67 -5.04 1.07
C THR A 72 2.87 -5.10 -0.23
N ALA A 73 2.30 -6.27 -0.52
CA ALA A 73 1.38 -6.44 -1.64
C ALA A 73 0.10 -5.63 -1.42
N ASP A 74 -0.41 -5.55 -0.19
CA ASP A 74 -1.57 -4.74 0.16
C ASP A 74 -1.36 -3.27 -0.18
N TYR A 75 -0.19 -2.72 0.17
CA TYR A 75 0.16 -1.36 -0.21
C TYR A 75 0.12 -1.16 -1.73
N LEU A 76 0.72 -2.05 -2.51
CA LEU A 76 0.72 -1.89 -3.97
C LEU A 76 -0.70 -2.05 -4.56
N LEU A 77 -1.47 -3.04 -4.10
CA LEU A 77 -2.78 -3.37 -4.65
C LEU A 77 -3.86 -2.37 -4.24
N ALA A 78 -3.85 -1.92 -2.99
CA ALA A 78 -4.95 -1.16 -2.40
C ALA A 78 -4.51 0.10 -1.63
N GLY A 79 -3.20 0.35 -1.50
CA GLY A 79 -2.67 1.46 -0.72
C GLY A 79 -2.53 1.11 0.76
N ASN A 80 -2.20 2.11 1.59
CA ASN A 80 -2.36 1.97 3.03
C ASN A 80 -3.86 1.90 3.30
N ILE A 81 -4.43 0.69 3.29
CA ILE A 81 -5.79 0.45 3.74
C ILE A 81 -5.80 0.70 5.25
N TYR A 82 -5.91 1.96 5.65
CA TYR A 82 -6.57 2.23 6.91
C TYR A 82 -8.00 1.80 6.67
N SER A 83 -8.46 0.77 7.39
CA SER A 83 -9.81 0.17 7.30
C SER A 83 -11.02 1.14 7.37
N ARG A 84 -10.80 2.45 7.29
CA ARG A 84 -11.76 3.51 7.00
C ARG A 84 -11.61 3.96 5.54
N ASP A 85 -11.95 3.10 4.60
CA ASP A 85 -11.78 3.35 3.15
C ASP A 85 -12.65 4.48 2.55
N GLU A 86 -13.27 5.35 3.35
CA GLU A 86 -14.14 6.44 2.83
C GLU A 86 -14.00 7.76 3.61
N ASP A 87 -13.11 7.85 4.60
CA ASP A 87 -12.90 9.09 5.37
C ASP A 87 -11.54 9.69 5.00
N GLU A 88 -11.56 10.59 4.01
CA GLU A 88 -10.36 11.30 3.52
C GLU A 88 -9.60 12.00 4.65
N GLU A 89 -10.31 12.52 5.66
CA GLU A 89 -9.70 13.19 6.81
C GLU A 89 -8.98 12.18 7.70
N ALA A 90 -9.61 11.02 7.98
CA ALA A 90 -8.96 9.96 8.74
C ALA A 90 -7.71 9.41 8.03
N ILE A 91 -7.74 9.28 6.70
CA ILE A 91 -6.59 8.87 5.90
C ILE A 91 -5.45 9.87 6.05
N LYS A 92 -5.73 11.16 5.86
CA LYS A 92 -4.74 12.23 5.98
C LYS A 92 -4.11 12.28 7.37
N VAL A 93 -4.92 12.19 8.43
CA VAL A 93 -4.41 12.13 9.82
C VAL A 93 -3.48 10.94 10.00
N CYS A 94 -3.82 9.78 9.46
CA CYS A 94 -2.96 8.60 9.58
C CYS A 94 -1.64 8.78 8.81
N GLU A 95 -1.65 9.40 7.62
CA GLU A 95 -0.44 9.75 6.88
C GLU A 95 0.46 10.72 7.67
N GLU A 96 -0.13 11.77 8.26
CA GLU A 96 0.59 12.71 9.11
C GLU A 96 1.22 12.02 10.33
N ILE A 97 0.47 11.16 11.01
CA ILE A 97 0.98 10.34 12.12
C ILE A 97 2.16 9.49 11.66
N MET A 98 2.01 8.73 10.58
CA MET A 98 3.09 7.89 10.05
C MET A 98 4.34 8.71 9.69
N GLY A 99 4.18 9.91 9.13
CA GLY A 99 5.30 10.82 8.84
C GLY A 99 6.03 11.30 10.09
N LEU A 100 5.34 11.47 11.22
CA LEU A 100 5.98 11.74 12.52
C LEU A 100 6.74 10.51 13.03
N LEU A 101 6.13 9.32 12.93
CA LEU A 101 6.71 8.07 13.43
C LEU A 101 7.97 7.64 12.69
N GLN A 102 8.13 8.00 11.41
CA GLN A 102 9.34 7.70 10.63
C GLN A 102 10.63 8.29 11.23
N LYS A 103 10.52 9.33 12.08
CA LYS A 103 11.66 9.97 12.74
C LYS A 103 12.03 9.34 14.07
N CYS A 104 11.23 8.38 14.55
CA CYS A 104 11.38 7.76 15.85
C CYS A 104 12.31 6.55 15.79
N ASP A 105 13.11 6.38 16.84
CA ASP A 105 13.84 5.14 17.08
C ASP A 105 12.94 4.03 17.66
N ALA A 106 13.46 2.81 17.76
CA ALA A 106 12.70 1.66 18.23
C ALA A 106 12.15 1.82 19.65
N LYS A 107 12.87 2.52 20.54
CA LYS A 107 12.43 2.73 21.93
C LYS A 107 11.33 3.78 21.99
N GLN A 108 11.43 4.83 21.17
CA GLN A 108 10.39 5.84 21.03
C GLN A 108 9.11 5.25 20.44
N LEU A 109 9.22 4.41 19.39
CA LEU A 109 8.08 3.69 18.81
C LEU A 109 7.40 2.77 19.82
N GLN A 110 8.18 2.10 20.68
CA GLN A 110 7.66 1.28 21.75
C GLN A 110 6.83 2.11 22.76
N GLY A 111 7.33 3.28 23.17
CA GLY A 111 6.56 4.18 24.04
C GLY A 111 5.28 4.71 23.38
N ILE A 112 5.34 5.02 22.08
CA ILE A 112 4.15 5.45 21.32
C ILE A 112 3.11 4.31 21.24
N ARG A 113 3.54 3.06 21.07
CA ARG A 113 2.64 1.90 21.08
C ARG A 113 1.89 1.81 22.41
N GLU A 114 2.58 1.93 23.54
CA GLU A 114 1.99 1.87 24.87
C GLU A 114 0.94 2.98 25.08
N ILE A 115 1.23 4.21 24.63
CA ILE A 115 0.28 5.32 24.68
C ILE A 115 -0.95 5.03 23.81
N ALA A 116 -0.75 4.52 22.60
CA ALA A 116 -1.84 4.18 21.69
C ALA A 116 -2.73 3.05 22.24
N GLU A 117 -2.14 2.04 22.90
CA GLU A 117 -2.86 0.97 23.60
C GLU A 117 -3.76 1.52 24.71
N ILE A 118 -3.23 2.42 25.56
CA ILE A 118 -4.01 3.07 26.64
C ILE A 118 -5.21 3.84 26.07
N TYR A 119 -4.98 4.61 25.00
CA TYR A 119 -6.05 5.35 24.34
C TYR A 119 -7.12 4.41 23.76
N ALA A 120 -6.70 3.37 23.06
CA ALA A 120 -7.61 2.41 22.43
C ALA A 120 -8.48 1.67 23.46
N ASP A 121 -7.89 1.27 24.59
CA ASP A 121 -8.62 0.62 25.67
C ASP A 121 -9.61 1.57 26.34
N GLY A 122 -9.20 2.82 26.61
CA GLY A 122 -10.06 3.84 27.20
C GLY A 122 -11.27 4.22 26.34
N VAL A 123 -11.12 4.17 25.00
CA VAL A 123 -12.23 4.40 24.05
C VAL A 123 -13.15 3.18 23.95
N ARG A 124 -12.64 1.95 24.05
CA ARG A 124 -13.45 0.71 24.01
C ARG A 124 -14.30 0.47 25.26
N THR A 125 -13.91 1.06 26.39
CA THR A 125 -14.65 0.97 27.67
C THR A 125 -15.80 1.97 27.83
N LYS A 126 -16.07 2.82 26.83
CA LYS A 126 -17.24 3.71 26.77
C LYS A 126 -18.23 3.22 25.73
#